data_AF-A0A7R7YJS2-F1
#
_entry.id   AF-A0A7R7YJS2-F1
#
_cell.length_a   1.000
_cell.length_b   1.000
_cell.length_c   1.000
_cell.angle_alpha   90.00
_cell.angle_beta   90.00
_cell.angle_gamma   90.00
#
_symmetry.space_group_name_H-M   'P 1'
#
loop_
_entity.id
_entity.type
_entity.pdbx_description
1 polymer ?
#
loop_
_entity_poly.entity_id
_entity_poly.type
_entity_poly.pdbx_seq_one_letter_code
_entity_poly.pdbx_strand_id
1 'polypeptide(L)'
;MKAKPKATRKRTSQKRAKAFTGAHALLLFPSGEDHKATLDLMRRFSAAARYAYNRLLQGWSREALKRENGPLRIFFGLNTRYADDAVMKAQALLDSAQERGEDPRKVVFGGRRLFETLKRGHLSGKPLKRLKREWKEKRQGLLYSRGDKTKGGNLNLRLLVKEGALWLRINLGDGSYAHALVKTSHPNLNALVERIHAFLPYNVELSLKEGKVHATFTWEEEPAPLVATKENGVLALDVNSDPYHLALALVSPDGNLKRHLTLSLEPVDRAKNRGAKELVLWKIAHEVVSLALEHGVAVATERLRYLRKSRRGDGSGRAFRRKQHRFAYASLLRKVHSLAGKRGVQVVEVNPLKCCPEFGPPQERGQGV
;
A
#
# COMPACT_ATOMS: atom_id res chain seq x y z
N MET A 1 35.29 47.37 -0.43
CA MET A 1 34.89 46.11 0.23
C MET A 1 33.76 45.47 -0.57
N LYS A 2 34.06 44.47 -1.41
CA LYS A 2 33.05 43.78 -2.25
C LYS A 2 32.45 42.62 -1.47
N ALA A 3 31.13 42.65 -1.26
CA ALA A 3 30.38 41.62 -0.58
C ALA A 3 30.38 40.31 -1.38
N LYS A 4 30.76 39.20 -0.73
CA LYS A 4 30.68 37.85 -1.30
C LYS A 4 29.21 37.46 -1.50
N PRO A 5 28.81 36.89 -2.65
CA PRO A 5 27.45 36.42 -2.84
C PRO A 5 27.16 35.19 -1.96
N LYS A 6 26.03 35.23 -1.26
CA LYS A 6 25.51 34.13 -0.43
C LYS A 6 25.21 32.93 -1.34
N ALA A 7 25.95 31.84 -1.13
CA ALA A 7 25.68 30.55 -1.76
C ALA A 7 24.29 30.04 -1.33
N THR A 8 23.34 30.07 -2.26
CA THR A 8 22.04 29.42 -2.12
C THR A 8 22.23 27.91 -2.22
N ARG A 9 22.30 27.24 -1.05
CA ARG A 9 22.20 25.78 -0.94
C ARG A 9 20.90 25.32 -1.59
N LYS A 10 20.98 24.82 -2.83
CA LYS A 10 19.90 24.07 -3.49
C LYS A 10 19.49 22.91 -2.57
N ARG A 11 18.29 22.99 -1.99
CA ARG A 11 17.61 21.88 -1.31
C ARG A 11 17.38 20.75 -2.33
N THR A 12 18.35 19.87 -2.48
CA THR A 12 18.23 18.61 -3.23
C THR A 12 18.19 17.46 -2.23
N SER A 13 17.01 17.21 -1.67
CA SER A 13 16.71 15.90 -1.11
C SER A 13 15.20 15.64 -1.27
N GLN A 14 14.78 15.29 -2.48
CA GLN A 14 13.57 14.48 -2.61
C GLN A 14 13.89 13.15 -1.92
N LYS A 15 13.52 13.03 -0.64
CA LYS A 15 13.62 11.76 0.11
C LYS A 15 12.92 10.70 -0.73
N ARG A 16 13.67 9.69 -1.19
CA ARG A 16 13.11 8.56 -1.94
C ARG A 16 11.98 7.96 -1.13
N ALA A 17 10.88 7.62 -1.81
CA ALA A 17 9.78 6.88 -1.21
C ALA A 17 10.34 5.58 -0.64
N LYS A 18 10.12 5.35 0.66
CA LYS A 18 10.64 4.15 1.34
C LYS A 18 9.93 2.91 0.81
N ALA A 19 10.68 1.90 0.41
CA ALA A 19 10.12 0.62 0.02
C ALA A 19 9.78 -0.19 1.29
N PHE A 20 8.64 -0.87 1.26
CA PHE A 20 8.26 -1.81 2.31
C PHE A 20 8.23 -3.21 1.75
N THR A 21 8.81 -4.14 2.49
CA THR A 21 8.66 -5.57 2.25
C THR A 21 8.12 -6.22 3.51
N GLY A 22 7.69 -7.48 3.42
CA GLY A 22 7.03 -8.14 4.52
C GLY A 22 6.85 -9.64 4.37
N ALA A 23 6.32 -10.26 5.42
CA ALA A 23 5.98 -11.67 5.49
C ALA A 23 4.61 -11.87 6.11
N HIS A 24 3.90 -12.91 5.68
CA HIS A 24 2.59 -13.26 6.21
C HIS A 24 2.65 -14.60 6.93
N ALA A 25 1.93 -14.71 8.05
CA ALA A 25 1.87 -15.93 8.85
C ALA A 25 0.46 -16.16 9.41
N LEU A 26 0.15 -17.42 9.67
CA LEU A 26 -0.97 -17.83 10.51
C LEU A 26 -0.46 -17.97 11.96
N LEU A 27 -1.18 -17.41 12.92
CA LEU A 27 -0.90 -17.60 14.33
C LEU A 27 -1.68 -18.79 14.88
N LEU A 28 -0.97 -19.72 15.50
CA LEU A 28 -1.55 -20.87 16.19
C LEU A 28 -1.36 -20.67 17.70
N PHE A 29 -2.45 -20.70 18.46
CA PHE A 29 -2.42 -20.51 19.90
C PHE A 29 -2.51 -21.88 20.58
N PRO A 30 -1.48 -22.32 21.33
CA PRO A 30 -1.57 -23.54 22.12
C PRO A 30 -2.57 -23.40 23.26
N SER A 31 -2.65 -22.20 23.87
CA SER A 31 -3.61 -21.88 24.92
C SER A 31 -4.86 -21.20 24.35
N GLY A 32 -6.03 -21.72 24.70
CA GLY A 32 -7.32 -21.09 24.37
C GLY A 32 -7.51 -19.74 25.08
N GLU A 33 -6.89 -19.55 26.25
CA GLU A 33 -6.91 -18.29 26.99
C GLU A 33 -6.13 -17.21 26.26
N ASP A 34 -4.91 -17.52 25.79
CA ASP A 34 -4.07 -16.61 25.00
C ASP A 34 -4.79 -16.17 23.72
N HIS A 35 -5.48 -17.09 23.06
CA HIS A 35 -6.29 -16.77 21.89
C HIS A 35 -7.41 -15.79 22.26
N LYS A 36 -8.18 -16.08 23.32
CA LYS A 36 -9.29 -15.22 23.77
C LYS A 36 -8.81 -13.83 24.20
N ALA A 37 -7.71 -13.75 24.95
CA ALA A 37 -7.10 -12.50 25.38
C ALA A 37 -6.61 -11.67 24.19
N THR A 38 -5.99 -12.32 23.19
CA THR A 38 -5.57 -11.67 21.95
C THR A 38 -6.76 -11.11 21.17
N LEU A 39 -7.85 -11.87 21.05
CA LEU A 39 -9.08 -11.41 20.39
C LEU A 39 -9.72 -10.22 21.11
N ASP A 40 -9.70 -10.22 22.45
CA ASP A 40 -10.18 -9.08 23.22
C ASP A 40 -9.33 -7.83 23.01
N LEU A 41 -8.00 -7.97 23.03
CA LEU A 41 -7.08 -6.87 22.70
C LEU A 41 -7.34 -6.31 21.30
N MET A 42 -7.49 -7.17 20.28
CA MET A 42 -7.82 -6.75 18.91
C MET A 42 -9.15 -5.98 18.86
N ARG A 43 -10.16 -6.43 19.61
CA ARG A 43 -11.46 -5.76 19.72
C ARG A 43 -11.32 -4.37 20.35
N ARG A 44 -10.57 -4.26 21.46
CA ARG A 44 -10.31 -2.99 22.16
C ARG A 44 -9.51 -2.02 21.28
N PHE A 45 -8.44 -2.49 20.64
CA PHE A 45 -7.64 -1.71 19.69
C PHE A 45 -8.47 -1.19 18.51
N SER A 46 -9.28 -2.05 17.90
CA SER A 46 -10.15 -1.66 16.78
C SER A 46 -11.23 -0.66 17.18
N ALA A 47 -11.69 -0.69 18.44
CA ALA A 47 -12.59 0.31 18.98
C ALA A 47 -11.86 1.65 19.23
N ALA A 48 -10.66 1.60 19.81
CA ALA A 48 -9.81 2.76 20.03
C ALA A 48 -9.45 3.49 18.72
N ALA A 49 -9.07 2.77 17.66
CA ALA A 49 -8.76 3.36 16.36
C ALA A 49 -9.98 4.10 15.75
N ARG A 50 -11.19 3.53 15.88
CA ARG A 50 -12.43 4.18 15.45
C ARG A 50 -12.76 5.41 16.27
N TYR A 51 -12.56 5.33 17.59
CA TYR A 51 -12.74 6.47 18.47
C TYR A 51 -11.77 7.61 18.11
N ALA A 52 -10.49 7.28 17.95
CA ALA A 52 -9.46 8.23 17.54
C ALA A 52 -9.81 8.90 16.20
N TYR A 53 -10.26 8.13 15.20
CA TYR A 53 -10.69 8.68 13.91
C TYR A 53 -11.78 9.75 14.05
N ASN A 54 -12.82 9.46 14.83
CA ASN A 54 -13.91 10.41 15.06
C ASN A 54 -13.46 11.67 15.82
N ARG A 55 -12.49 11.54 16.74
CA ARG A 55 -11.94 12.70 17.48
C ARG A 55 -11.00 13.54 16.61
N LEU A 56 -10.20 12.90 15.76
CA LEU A 56 -9.37 13.60 14.77
C LEU A 56 -10.25 14.42 13.81
N LEU A 57 -11.40 13.89 13.38
CA LEU A 57 -12.39 14.65 12.60
C LEU A 57 -12.98 15.86 13.34
N GLN A 58 -12.98 15.84 14.67
CA GLN A 58 -13.43 16.93 15.53
C GLN A 58 -12.29 17.90 15.89
N GLY A 59 -11.09 17.73 15.33
CA GLY A 59 -9.94 18.61 15.56
C GLY A 59 -9.12 18.29 16.81
N TRP A 60 -9.31 17.13 17.45
CA TRP A 60 -8.48 16.73 18.59
C TRP A 60 -7.05 16.44 18.16
N SER A 61 -6.07 16.86 18.96
CA SER A 61 -4.67 16.55 18.70
C SER A 61 -4.31 15.10 19.06
N ARG A 62 -3.27 14.58 18.40
CA ARG A 62 -2.70 13.26 18.69
C ARG A 62 -2.28 13.15 20.15
N GLU A 63 -1.67 14.20 20.69
CA GLU A 63 -1.15 14.28 22.06
C GLU A 63 -2.30 14.14 23.08
N ALA A 64 -3.43 14.82 22.83
CA ALA A 64 -4.60 14.74 23.71
C ALA A 64 -5.19 13.32 23.78
N LEU A 65 -5.15 12.58 22.67
CA LEU A 65 -5.70 11.21 22.60
C LEU A 65 -4.81 10.18 23.29
N LYS A 66 -3.48 10.33 23.22
CA LYS A 66 -2.51 9.32 23.66
C LYS A 66 -1.86 9.57 25.03
N ARG A 67 -2.09 10.73 25.65
CA ARG A 67 -1.53 11.08 26.97
C ARG A 67 -1.84 10.00 28.01
N GLU A 68 -1.09 9.99 29.11
CA GLU A 68 -1.23 8.99 30.16
C GLU A 68 -2.69 8.89 30.66
N ASN A 69 -3.31 10.02 31.01
CA ASN A 69 -4.73 10.07 31.36
C ASN A 69 -5.64 10.31 30.14
N GLY A 70 -5.26 9.72 29.00
CA GLY A 70 -5.94 9.89 27.72
C GLY A 70 -7.14 8.93 27.57
N PRO A 71 -8.14 9.30 26.76
CA PRO A 71 -9.34 8.49 26.56
C PRO A 71 -9.01 7.12 25.98
N LEU A 72 -7.94 6.99 25.19
CA LEU A 72 -7.56 5.73 24.57
C LEU A 72 -7.06 4.69 25.58
N ARG A 73 -6.39 5.14 26.65
CA ARG A 73 -5.91 4.25 27.71
C ARG A 73 -7.03 3.92 28.68
N ILE A 74 -7.77 4.93 29.12
CA ILE A 74 -8.83 4.78 30.14
C ILE A 74 -10.00 3.95 29.60
N PHE A 75 -10.52 4.26 28.41
CA PHE A 75 -11.73 3.60 27.91
C PHE A 75 -11.47 2.23 27.27
N PHE A 76 -10.26 1.98 26.77
CA PHE A 76 -9.94 0.76 26.02
C PHE A 76 -8.84 -0.09 26.66
N GLY A 77 -8.29 0.30 27.81
CA GLY A 77 -7.26 -0.45 28.54
C GLY A 77 -5.99 -0.69 27.71
N LEU A 78 -5.64 0.24 26.82
CA LEU A 78 -4.46 0.13 25.97
C LEU A 78 -3.25 0.73 26.65
N ASN A 79 -2.08 0.15 26.41
CA ASN A 79 -0.81 0.81 26.76
C ASN A 79 -0.56 2.02 25.84
N THR A 80 0.37 2.90 26.24
CA THR A 80 0.66 4.15 25.52
C THR A 80 1.09 3.93 24.08
N ARG A 81 1.82 2.83 23.79
CA ARG A 81 2.27 2.50 22.43
C ARG A 81 1.09 2.08 21.55
N TYR A 82 0.21 1.20 22.03
CA TYR A 82 -1.00 0.84 21.29
C TYR A 82 -1.95 2.01 21.11
N ALA A 83 -2.07 2.91 22.09
CA ALA A 83 -2.86 4.12 21.94
C ALA A 83 -2.30 5.01 20.81
N ASP A 84 -0.98 5.24 20.78
CA ASP A 84 -0.33 6.01 19.72
C ASP A 84 -0.47 5.34 18.34
N ASP A 85 -0.31 4.01 18.27
CA ASP A 85 -0.46 3.23 17.04
C ASP A 85 -1.92 3.21 16.55
N ALA A 86 -2.91 3.23 17.45
CA ALA A 86 -4.32 3.37 17.10
C ALA A 86 -4.62 4.76 16.49
N VAL A 87 -4.05 5.84 17.05
CA VAL A 87 -4.14 7.18 16.46
C VAL A 87 -3.45 7.21 15.10
N MET A 88 -2.27 6.59 14.96
CA MET A 88 -1.56 6.51 13.68
C MET A 88 -2.40 5.80 12.61
N LYS A 89 -3.05 4.67 12.95
CA LYS A 89 -3.96 3.98 12.02
C LYS A 89 -5.18 4.81 11.67
N ALA A 90 -5.71 5.57 12.62
CA ALA A 90 -6.83 6.48 12.38
C ALA A 90 -6.44 7.60 11.42
N GLN A 91 -5.28 8.23 11.63
CA GLN A 91 -4.75 9.28 10.76
C GLN A 91 -4.48 8.75 9.35
N ALA A 92 -3.83 7.60 9.21
CA ALA A 92 -3.59 6.99 7.90
C ALA A 92 -4.88 6.72 7.12
N LEU A 93 -5.98 6.38 7.81
CA LEU A 93 -7.29 6.22 7.18
C LEU A 93 -7.90 7.56 6.73
N LEU A 94 -7.71 8.63 7.51
CA LEU A 94 -8.13 9.98 7.14
C LEU A 94 -7.37 10.48 5.91
N ASP A 95 -6.05 10.39 5.94
CA ASP A 95 -5.17 10.81 4.84
C ASP A 95 -5.56 10.05 3.57
N SER A 96 -5.76 8.73 3.67
CA SER A 96 -6.20 7.91 2.54
C SER A 96 -7.61 8.27 2.03
N ALA A 97 -8.52 8.72 2.89
CA ALA A 97 -9.83 9.20 2.45
C ALA A 97 -9.71 10.54 1.69
N GLN A 98 -8.92 11.47 2.22
CA GLN A 98 -8.66 12.78 1.62
C GLN A 98 -7.96 12.64 0.27
N GLU A 99 -6.91 11.81 0.18
CA GLU A 99 -6.20 11.51 -1.07
C GLU A 99 -7.11 10.91 -2.14
N ARG A 100 -8.12 10.14 -1.72
CA ARG A 100 -9.10 9.53 -2.63
C ARG A 100 -10.25 10.47 -3.00
N GLY A 101 -10.26 11.71 -2.48
CA GLY A 101 -11.36 12.66 -2.64
C GLY A 101 -12.67 12.16 -2.03
N GLU A 102 -12.60 11.23 -1.08
CA GLU A 102 -13.76 10.72 -0.36
C GLU A 102 -14.04 11.60 0.85
N ASP A 103 -15.32 11.88 1.12
CA ASP A 103 -15.73 12.57 2.34
C ASP A 103 -15.34 11.75 3.59
N PRO A 104 -14.40 12.23 4.42
CA PRO A 104 -13.94 11.50 5.60
C PRO A 104 -15.05 11.19 6.61
N ARG A 105 -16.15 11.96 6.61
CA ARG A 105 -17.30 11.75 7.50
C ARG A 105 -18.16 10.55 7.07
N LYS A 106 -18.02 10.09 5.83
CA LYS A 106 -18.80 8.97 5.24
C LYS A 106 -18.04 7.65 5.21
N VAL A 107 -16.88 7.58 5.86
CA VAL A 107 -16.07 6.36 5.91
C VAL A 107 -16.79 5.27 6.72
N VAL A 108 -16.94 4.10 6.11
CA VAL A 108 -17.59 2.94 6.72
C VAL A 108 -16.56 1.93 7.20
N PHE A 109 -16.33 1.88 8.51
CA PHE A 109 -15.47 0.88 9.14
C PHE A 109 -16.01 -0.55 8.92
N GLY A 110 -15.14 -1.45 8.49
CA GLY A 110 -15.52 -2.81 8.08
C GLY A 110 -15.79 -2.95 6.58
N GLY A 111 -15.79 -1.84 5.82
CA GLY A 111 -15.89 -1.81 4.37
C GLY A 111 -17.30 -1.54 3.85
N ARG A 112 -17.43 -0.51 3.04
CA ARG A 112 -18.72 -0.04 2.47
C ARG A 112 -19.52 -1.14 1.76
N ARG A 113 -18.85 -1.98 0.96
CA ARG A 113 -19.50 -3.07 0.22
C ARG A 113 -20.15 -4.11 1.15
N LEU A 114 -19.51 -4.45 2.27
CA LEU A 114 -20.07 -5.40 3.22
C LEU A 114 -21.28 -4.80 3.95
N PHE A 115 -21.18 -3.51 4.33
CA PHE A 115 -22.29 -2.78 4.92
C PHE A 115 -23.51 -2.73 3.99
N GLU A 116 -23.32 -2.37 2.72
CA GLU A 116 -24.40 -2.31 1.73
C GLU A 116 -25.01 -3.69 1.49
N THR A 117 -24.19 -4.75 1.41
CA THR A 117 -24.69 -6.13 1.28
C THR A 117 -25.52 -6.55 2.48
N LEU A 118 -25.09 -6.22 3.71
CA LEU A 118 -25.85 -6.50 4.93
C LEU A 118 -27.17 -5.72 4.98
N LYS A 119 -27.16 -4.45 4.55
CA LYS A 119 -28.35 -3.58 4.53
C LYS A 119 -29.44 -4.11 3.59
N ARG A 120 -29.07 -4.76 2.48
CA ARG A 120 -30.02 -5.29 1.49
C ARG A 120 -30.88 -6.45 2.01
N GLY A 121 -30.42 -7.19 3.03
CA GLY A 121 -31.24 -8.22 3.68
C GLY A 121 -31.61 -9.46 2.85
N HIS A 122 -31.17 -9.59 1.59
CA HIS A 122 -31.57 -10.70 0.70
C HIS A 122 -30.94 -12.06 1.00
N LEU A 123 -30.04 -12.16 2.00
CA LEU A 123 -29.35 -13.40 2.34
C LEU A 123 -29.96 -14.01 3.61
N SER A 124 -30.19 -15.32 3.59
CA SER A 124 -30.68 -16.09 4.75
C SER A 124 -29.68 -17.20 5.13
N GLY A 125 -29.88 -17.83 6.29
CA GLY A 125 -29.16 -19.04 6.70
C GLY A 125 -27.62 -18.92 6.80
N LYS A 126 -26.91 -19.92 6.28
CA LYS A 126 -25.43 -20.03 6.35
C LYS A 126 -24.69 -18.86 5.66
N PRO A 127 -25.10 -18.39 4.46
CA PRO A 127 -24.53 -17.18 3.84
C PRO A 127 -24.61 -15.94 4.72
N LEU A 128 -25.76 -15.67 5.36
CA LEU A 128 -25.93 -14.51 6.24
C LEU A 128 -25.02 -14.60 7.47
N LYS A 129 -24.92 -15.78 8.10
CA LYS A 129 -24.02 -16.00 9.25
C LYS A 129 -22.55 -15.73 8.87
N ARG A 130 -22.11 -16.21 7.70
CA ARG A 130 -20.75 -15.93 7.19
C ARG A 130 -20.52 -14.43 6.95
N LEU A 131 -21.48 -13.74 6.34
CA LEU A 131 -21.38 -12.30 6.08
C LEU A 131 -21.34 -11.48 7.39
N LYS A 132 -22.19 -11.81 8.36
CA LYS A 132 -22.19 -11.17 9.69
C LYS A 132 -20.87 -11.39 10.42
N ARG A 133 -20.28 -12.59 10.32
CA ARG A 133 -18.96 -12.90 10.86
C ARG A 133 -17.88 -12.04 10.20
N GLU A 134 -17.80 -12.03 8.86
CA GLU A 134 -16.79 -11.23 8.13
C GLU A 134 -16.90 -9.74 8.48
N TRP A 135 -18.12 -9.22 8.60
CA TRP A 135 -18.36 -7.84 9.03
C TRP A 135 -17.85 -7.55 10.45
N LYS A 136 -18.11 -8.47 11.40
CA LYS A 136 -17.62 -8.35 12.78
C LYS A 136 -16.09 -8.41 12.81
N GLU A 137 -15.51 -9.39 12.12
CA GLU A 137 -14.06 -9.60 12.04
C GLU A 137 -13.35 -8.36 11.47
N LYS A 138 -13.83 -7.77 10.37
CA LYS A 138 -13.21 -6.55 9.83
C LYS A 138 -13.34 -5.31 10.70
N ARG A 139 -14.29 -5.28 11.64
CA ARG A 139 -14.51 -4.14 12.56
C ARG A 139 -13.80 -4.27 13.89
N GLN A 140 -13.47 -5.50 14.29
CA GLN A 140 -12.97 -5.80 15.63
C GLN A 140 -11.67 -6.63 15.60
N GLY A 141 -11.24 -7.07 14.43
CA GLY A 141 -10.13 -8.00 14.26
C GLY A 141 -8.85 -7.35 13.77
N LEU A 142 -8.58 -6.09 14.14
CA LEU A 142 -7.32 -5.41 13.81
C LEU A 142 -6.53 -5.16 15.10
N LEU A 143 -5.25 -5.48 15.07
CA LEU A 143 -4.25 -4.98 16.00
C LEU A 143 -3.01 -4.57 15.22
N TYR A 144 -2.45 -3.41 15.52
CA TYR A 144 -1.24 -2.94 14.86
C TYR A 144 -0.24 -2.46 15.90
N SER A 145 1.03 -2.81 15.69
CA SER A 145 2.14 -2.29 16.48
C SER A 145 3.31 -1.95 15.59
N ARG A 146 3.87 -0.75 15.77
CA ARG A 146 5.06 -0.31 15.05
C ARG A 146 6.36 -0.73 15.75
N GLY A 147 7.34 -1.12 14.94
CA GLY A 147 8.69 -1.42 15.39
C GLY A 147 9.50 -0.17 15.71
N ASP A 148 10.45 -0.29 16.64
CA ASP A 148 11.29 0.78 17.14
C ASP A 148 12.71 0.27 17.36
N LYS A 149 13.67 0.85 16.61
CA LYS A 149 15.07 0.46 16.64
C LYS A 149 15.66 0.59 18.04
N THR A 150 15.25 1.61 18.80
CA THR A 150 15.76 1.86 20.16
C THR A 150 15.30 0.82 21.18
N LYS A 151 14.28 0.02 20.83
CA LYS A 151 13.69 -1.01 21.69
C LYS A 151 13.92 -2.43 21.16
N GLY A 152 14.87 -2.60 20.24
CA GLY A 152 15.26 -3.90 19.69
C GLY A 152 14.13 -4.56 18.92
N GLY A 153 13.45 -3.80 18.05
CA GLY A 153 12.36 -4.32 17.23
C GLY A 153 10.98 -3.88 17.70
N ASN A 154 10.04 -4.81 17.80
CA ASN A 154 8.68 -4.53 18.24
C ASN A 154 8.48 -4.97 19.70
N LEU A 155 8.13 -4.03 20.58
CA LEU A 155 8.00 -4.31 22.02
C LEU A 155 6.67 -4.99 22.37
N ASN A 156 5.61 -4.57 21.68
CA ASN A 156 4.25 -5.06 21.88
C ASN A 156 4.00 -6.40 21.17
N LEU A 157 4.51 -6.56 19.95
CA LEU A 157 4.35 -7.76 19.12
C LEU A 157 5.73 -8.34 18.76
N ARG A 158 6.38 -8.98 19.74
CA ARG A 158 7.78 -9.41 19.65
C ARG A 158 7.89 -10.84 19.12
N LEU A 159 8.75 -11.07 18.14
CA LEU A 159 9.11 -12.39 17.67
C LEU A 159 10.22 -12.96 18.55
N LEU A 160 10.08 -14.23 18.92
CA LEU A 160 11.00 -15.01 19.73
C LEU A 160 11.27 -16.32 18.99
N VAL A 161 12.52 -16.78 19.01
CA VAL A 161 12.88 -18.13 18.55
C VAL A 161 13.01 -19.00 19.79
N LYS A 162 12.19 -20.04 19.90
CA LYS A 162 12.22 -21.02 21.00
C LYS A 162 12.09 -22.41 20.39
N GLU A 163 12.98 -23.32 20.78
CA GLU A 163 12.93 -24.74 20.36
C GLU A 163 12.88 -24.93 18.83
N GLY A 164 13.62 -24.10 18.09
CA GLY A 164 13.64 -24.13 16.62
C GLY A 164 12.37 -23.59 15.95
N ALA A 165 11.40 -23.08 16.72
CA ALA A 165 10.16 -22.51 16.22
C ALA A 165 10.08 -20.99 16.47
N LEU A 166 9.37 -20.29 15.58
CA LEU A 166 9.07 -18.86 15.72
C LEU A 166 7.79 -18.66 16.52
N TRP A 167 7.89 -17.87 17.57
CA TRP A 167 6.80 -17.50 18.46
C TRP A 167 6.59 -15.99 18.43
N LEU A 168 5.33 -15.56 18.45
CA LEU A 168 4.95 -14.17 18.64
C LEU A 168 4.47 -13.98 20.08
N ARG A 169 5.20 -13.17 20.85
CA ARG A 169 4.80 -12.67 22.15
C ARG A 169 3.99 -11.39 21.97
N ILE A 170 2.75 -11.42 22.44
CA ILE A 170 1.77 -10.35 22.34
C ILE A 170 1.58 -9.72 23.72
N ASN A 171 1.98 -8.46 23.89
CA ASN A 171 1.69 -7.69 25.11
C ASN A 171 0.20 -7.34 25.13
N LEU A 172 -0.50 -7.69 26.21
CA LEU A 172 -1.95 -7.51 26.37
C LEU A 172 -2.36 -6.11 26.87
N GLY A 173 -1.38 -5.28 27.21
CA GLY A 173 -1.54 -3.88 27.63
C GLY A 173 -1.49 -3.66 29.14
N ASP A 174 -1.65 -4.72 29.92
CA ASP A 174 -1.69 -4.76 31.39
C ASP A 174 -0.42 -5.35 32.02
N GLY A 175 0.60 -5.65 31.20
CA GLY A 175 1.85 -6.29 31.63
C GLY A 175 1.86 -7.80 31.43
N SER A 176 0.71 -8.42 31.14
CA SER A 176 0.63 -9.83 30.76
C SER A 176 0.94 -10.06 29.28
N TYR A 177 1.28 -11.30 28.94
CA TYR A 177 1.67 -11.69 27.59
C TYR A 177 0.93 -12.94 27.12
N ALA A 178 0.43 -12.91 25.89
CA ALA A 178 -0.02 -14.09 25.17
C ALA A 178 1.07 -14.58 24.20
N HIS A 179 1.09 -15.88 23.94
CA HIS A 179 2.05 -16.50 23.04
C HIS A 179 1.35 -17.25 21.91
N ALA A 180 1.84 -17.04 20.67
CA ALA A 180 1.34 -17.74 19.51
C ALA A 180 2.48 -18.27 18.65
N LEU A 181 2.34 -19.50 18.18
CA LEU A 181 3.25 -20.09 17.20
C LEU A 181 3.01 -19.45 15.82
N VAL A 182 4.09 -19.05 15.15
CA VAL A 182 4.07 -18.38 13.85
C VAL A 182 4.26 -19.42 12.75
N LYS A 183 3.15 -19.80 12.09
CA LYS A 183 3.19 -20.74 10.95
C LYS A 183 3.24 -19.97 9.63
N THR A 184 4.36 -20.06 8.91
CA THR A 184 4.55 -19.40 7.62
C THR A 184 5.41 -20.23 6.66
N SER A 185 5.08 -20.14 5.38
CA SER A 185 5.88 -20.63 4.25
C SER A 185 6.25 -19.47 3.30
N HIS A 186 6.22 -18.24 3.81
CA HIS A 186 6.43 -17.05 3.01
C HIS A 186 7.90 -16.94 2.54
N PRO A 187 8.17 -16.56 1.28
CA PRO A 187 9.55 -16.47 0.76
C PRO A 187 10.49 -15.58 1.59
N ASN A 188 9.94 -14.52 2.19
CA ASN A 188 10.70 -13.57 3.02
C ASN A 188 10.92 -14.04 4.49
N LEU A 189 10.76 -15.33 4.79
CA LEU A 189 10.97 -15.85 6.14
C LEU A 189 12.41 -15.64 6.61
N ASN A 190 13.41 -15.96 5.77
CA ASN A 190 14.82 -15.81 6.14
C ASN A 190 15.16 -14.35 6.46
N ALA A 191 14.70 -13.41 5.62
CA ALA A 191 14.86 -11.98 5.86
C ALA A 191 14.18 -11.50 7.16
N LEU A 192 13.06 -12.11 7.55
CA LEU A 192 12.41 -11.83 8.84
C LEU A 192 13.26 -12.38 10.00
N VAL A 193 13.79 -13.60 9.90
CA VAL A 193 14.64 -14.23 10.92
C VAL A 193 15.94 -13.44 11.12
N GLU A 194 16.63 -13.10 10.04
CA GLU A 194 17.84 -12.26 10.07
C GLU A 194 17.59 -10.93 10.79
N ARG A 195 16.44 -10.29 10.54
CA ARG A 195 16.06 -9.04 11.21
C ARG A 195 15.82 -9.19 12.71
N ILE A 196 15.29 -10.32 13.16
CA ILE A 196 15.12 -10.61 14.58
C ILE A 196 16.49 -10.70 15.24
N HIS A 197 17.43 -11.44 14.65
CA HIS A 197 18.79 -11.58 15.16
C HIS A 197 19.58 -10.26 15.14
N ALA A 198 19.36 -9.43 14.12
CA ALA A 198 19.97 -8.11 14.01
C ALA A 198 19.26 -7.01 14.84
N PHE A 199 18.24 -7.37 15.64
CA PHE A 199 17.43 -6.44 16.44
C PHE A 199 16.84 -5.26 15.63
N LEU A 200 16.55 -5.49 14.36
CA LEU A 200 16.04 -4.46 13.45
C LEU A 200 14.53 -4.23 13.66
N PRO A 201 14.04 -2.99 13.48
CA PRO A 201 12.63 -2.68 13.60
C PRO A 201 11.79 -3.34 12.50
N TYR A 202 10.65 -3.89 12.92
CA TYR A 202 9.59 -4.38 12.04
C TYR A 202 8.22 -4.07 12.67
N ASN A 203 7.26 -3.78 11.81
CA ASN A 203 5.87 -3.57 12.17
C ASN A 203 5.12 -4.89 12.11
N VAL A 204 4.09 -5.03 12.94
CA VAL A 204 3.23 -6.20 12.95
C VAL A 204 1.78 -5.74 12.90
N GLU A 205 1.02 -6.34 11.98
CA GLU A 205 -0.42 -6.19 11.90
C GLU A 205 -1.08 -7.56 12.07
N LEU A 206 -1.98 -7.70 13.04
CA LEU A 206 -2.82 -8.87 13.20
C LEU A 206 -4.19 -8.61 12.58
N SER A 207 -4.69 -9.58 11.82
CA SER A 207 -6.00 -9.56 11.18
C SER A 207 -6.78 -10.84 11.49
N LEU A 208 -8.05 -10.71 11.89
CA LEU A 208 -8.94 -11.84 12.11
C LEU A 208 -9.68 -12.20 10.82
N LYS A 209 -9.60 -13.46 10.39
CA LYS A 209 -10.31 -13.98 9.21
C LYS A 209 -10.78 -15.39 9.50
N GLU A 210 -12.08 -15.63 9.35
CA GLU A 210 -12.68 -16.96 9.55
C GLU A 210 -12.36 -17.56 10.93
N GLY A 211 -12.33 -16.72 11.97
CA GLY A 211 -11.97 -17.10 13.33
C GLY A 211 -10.48 -17.37 13.56
N LYS A 212 -9.61 -17.18 12.55
CA LYS A 212 -8.17 -17.37 12.64
C LYS A 212 -7.42 -16.04 12.62
N VAL A 213 -6.38 -15.93 13.44
CA VAL A 213 -5.55 -14.73 13.50
C VAL A 213 -4.37 -14.86 12.53
N HIS A 214 -4.26 -13.92 11.61
CA HIS A 214 -3.15 -13.81 10.66
C HIS A 214 -2.26 -12.63 11.02
N ALA A 215 -0.95 -12.86 11.06
CA ALA A 215 0.06 -11.82 11.26
C ALA A 215 0.67 -11.39 9.92
N THR A 216 0.85 -10.08 9.76
CA THR A 216 1.59 -9.48 8.66
C THR A 216 2.74 -8.67 9.24
N PHE A 217 3.96 -9.11 8.95
CA PHE A 217 5.20 -8.44 9.32
C PHE A 217 5.61 -7.53 8.18
N THR A 218 5.92 -6.27 8.46
CA THR A 218 6.40 -5.32 7.42
C THR A 218 7.56 -4.51 7.95
N TRP A 219 8.52 -4.18 7.09
CA TRP A 219 9.66 -3.36 7.47
C TRP A 219 10.13 -2.51 6.30
N GLU A 220 10.83 -1.44 6.64
CA GLU A 220 11.46 -0.57 5.66
C GLU A 220 12.69 -1.27 5.08
N GLU A 221 12.82 -1.18 3.76
CA GLU A 221 13.97 -1.62 3.00
C GLU A 221 14.53 -0.40 2.28
N GLU A 222 15.85 -0.22 2.37
CA GLU A 222 16.49 0.85 1.63
C GLU A 222 16.35 0.55 0.13
N PRO A 223 15.94 1.54 -0.68
CA PRO A 223 15.81 1.33 -2.11
C PRO A 223 17.19 0.98 -2.68
N ALA A 224 17.23 0.00 -3.57
CA ALA A 224 18.45 -0.39 -4.26
C ALA A 224 19.16 0.85 -4.87
N PRO A 225 20.51 0.89 -4.86
CA PRO A 225 21.24 1.93 -5.56
C PRO A 225 20.80 1.97 -7.03
N LEU A 226 20.74 3.17 -7.62
CA LEU A 226 20.30 3.30 -9.00
C LEU A 226 21.41 2.78 -9.92
N VAL A 227 21.07 1.77 -10.72
CA VAL A 227 21.91 1.21 -11.78
C VAL A 227 21.51 1.81 -13.13
N ALA A 228 20.21 2.04 -13.34
CA ALA A 228 19.67 2.58 -14.58
C ALA A 228 19.00 3.94 -14.31
N THR A 229 19.42 4.94 -15.07
CA THR A 229 19.14 6.36 -14.77
C THR A 229 18.73 7.13 -16.02
N LYS A 230 18.09 8.29 -15.84
CA LYS A 230 17.57 9.13 -16.92
C LYS A 230 18.71 9.69 -17.78
N GLU A 231 19.90 9.84 -17.20
CA GLU A 231 21.12 10.32 -17.82
C GLU A 231 21.54 9.47 -19.01
N ASN A 232 21.19 8.18 -19.03
CA ASN A 232 21.47 7.25 -20.12
C ASN A 232 20.34 7.17 -21.18
N GLY A 233 19.22 7.85 -20.93
CA GLY A 233 18.02 7.80 -21.75
C GLY A 233 16.82 7.25 -20.98
N VAL A 234 15.73 7.00 -21.71
CA VAL A 234 14.44 6.66 -21.13
C VAL A 234 13.73 5.58 -21.95
N LEU A 235 13.14 4.61 -21.28
CA LEU A 235 12.14 3.70 -21.81
C LEU A 235 10.75 4.24 -21.47
N ALA A 236 10.07 4.85 -22.44
CA ALA A 236 8.72 5.37 -22.28
C ALA A 236 7.68 4.27 -22.50
N LEU A 237 6.72 4.18 -21.57
CA LEU A 237 5.59 3.26 -21.63
C LEU A 237 4.32 4.01 -22.05
N ASP A 238 3.65 3.50 -23.07
CA ASP A 238 2.30 3.90 -23.44
C ASP A 238 1.40 2.68 -23.64
N VAL A 239 0.14 2.74 -23.21
CA VAL A 239 -0.80 1.61 -23.34
C VAL A 239 -1.87 1.92 -24.35
N ASN A 240 -1.93 1.08 -25.37
CA ASN A 240 -2.92 1.13 -26.42
C ASN A 240 -4.09 0.19 -26.13
N SER A 241 -5.30 0.67 -26.44
CA SER A 241 -6.54 -0.09 -26.25
C SER A 241 -6.91 -0.97 -27.45
N ASP A 242 -6.38 -0.64 -28.63
CA ASP A 242 -6.68 -1.29 -29.90
C ASP A 242 -5.55 -0.99 -30.91
N PRO A 243 -4.70 -1.97 -31.28
CA PRO A 243 -4.59 -3.31 -30.69
C PRO A 243 -4.20 -3.23 -29.20
N TYR A 244 -4.60 -4.21 -28.38
CA TYR A 244 -4.36 -4.18 -26.95
C TYR A 244 -2.91 -4.56 -26.61
N HIS A 245 -2.03 -3.56 -26.55
CA HIS A 245 -0.60 -3.73 -26.33
C HIS A 245 -0.01 -2.58 -25.50
N LEU A 246 1.16 -2.83 -24.93
CA LEU A 246 2.03 -1.84 -24.33
C LEU A 246 3.06 -1.42 -25.40
N ALA A 247 3.02 -0.17 -25.82
CA ALA A 247 4.05 0.44 -26.64
C ALA A 247 5.22 0.89 -25.75
N LEU A 248 6.43 0.53 -26.18
CA LEU A 248 7.68 0.83 -25.51
C LEU A 248 8.57 1.61 -26.47
N ALA A 249 8.94 2.83 -26.10
CA ALA A 249 9.85 3.66 -26.88
C ALA A 249 11.14 3.88 -26.09
N LEU A 250 12.27 3.42 -26.65
CA LEU A 250 13.60 3.68 -26.12
C LEU A 250 14.13 4.97 -26.73
N VAL A 251 14.37 5.97 -25.89
CA VAL A 251 14.77 7.31 -26.28
C VAL A 251 16.14 7.64 -25.68
N SER A 252 17.03 8.23 -26.47
CA SER A 252 18.35 8.68 -26.03
C SER A 252 18.23 9.89 -25.08
N PRO A 253 19.30 10.24 -24.35
CA PRO A 253 19.35 11.48 -23.54
C PRO A 253 19.02 12.74 -24.36
N ASP A 254 19.39 12.75 -25.64
CA ASP A 254 19.17 13.86 -26.58
C ASP A 254 17.74 13.93 -27.12
N GLY A 255 16.89 12.96 -26.78
CA GLY A 255 15.50 12.89 -27.25
C GLY A 255 15.30 12.10 -28.55
N ASN A 256 16.34 11.47 -29.10
CA ASN A 256 16.23 10.68 -30.32
C ASN A 256 15.65 9.28 -30.04
N LEU A 257 14.68 8.85 -30.85
CA LEU A 257 14.12 7.49 -30.78
C LEU A 257 15.16 6.48 -31.28
N LYS A 258 15.61 5.59 -30.38
CA LYS A 258 16.53 4.50 -30.71
C LYS A 258 15.80 3.24 -31.16
N ARG A 259 14.72 2.89 -30.47
CA ARG A 259 13.98 1.65 -30.72
C ARG A 259 12.53 1.79 -30.30
N HIS A 260 11.64 1.14 -31.01
CA HIS A 260 10.25 0.93 -30.59
C HIS A 260 9.98 -0.57 -30.48
N LEU A 261 9.21 -0.95 -29.47
CA LEU A 261 8.82 -2.33 -29.17
C LEU A 261 7.35 -2.35 -28.76
N THR A 262 6.67 -3.46 -29.01
CA THR A 262 5.29 -3.65 -28.57
C THR A 262 5.18 -4.96 -27.80
N LEU A 263 4.54 -4.92 -26.63
CA LEU A 263 4.23 -6.10 -25.84
C LEU A 263 2.72 -6.32 -25.83
N SER A 264 2.26 -7.46 -26.35
CA SER A 264 0.84 -7.79 -26.38
C SER A 264 0.27 -7.94 -24.96
N LEU A 265 -0.86 -7.29 -24.70
CA LEU A 265 -1.61 -7.44 -23.44
C LEU A 265 -2.77 -8.43 -23.58
N GLU A 266 -3.00 -9.01 -24.76
CA GLU A 266 -4.03 -10.03 -24.98
C GLU A 266 -3.96 -11.23 -24.03
N PRO A 267 -2.78 -11.75 -23.62
CA PRO A 267 -2.71 -12.85 -22.66
C PRO A 267 -3.37 -12.53 -21.32
N VAL A 268 -3.48 -11.24 -20.94
CA VAL A 268 -4.19 -10.80 -19.73
C VAL A 268 -5.70 -11.04 -19.84
N ASP A 269 -6.27 -10.92 -21.04
CA ASP A 269 -7.69 -11.20 -21.27
C ASP A 269 -7.98 -12.69 -21.34
N ARG A 270 -7.08 -13.45 -21.98
CA ARG A 270 -7.20 -14.91 -22.13
C ARG A 270 -7.02 -15.68 -20.81
N ALA A 271 -6.41 -15.05 -19.79
CA ALA A 271 -6.17 -15.69 -18.51
C ALA A 271 -7.48 -16.03 -17.77
N LYS A 272 -7.62 -17.32 -17.43
CA LYS A 272 -8.84 -17.95 -16.89
C LYS A 272 -9.31 -17.37 -15.54
N ASN A 273 -8.38 -16.96 -14.68
CA ASN A 273 -8.69 -16.48 -13.33
C ASN A 273 -7.83 -15.28 -12.93
N ARG A 274 -8.18 -14.64 -11.80
CA ARG A 274 -7.49 -13.46 -11.31
C ARG A 274 -6.01 -13.72 -11.00
N GLY A 275 -5.66 -14.89 -10.48
CA GLY A 275 -4.25 -15.25 -10.19
C GLY A 275 -3.40 -15.35 -11.46
N ALA A 276 -3.93 -16.00 -12.50
CA ALA A 276 -3.28 -16.11 -13.80
C ALA A 276 -3.10 -14.72 -14.45
N LYS A 277 -4.10 -13.83 -14.34
CA LYS A 277 -3.98 -12.43 -14.80
C LYS A 277 -2.85 -11.69 -14.10
N GLU A 278 -2.74 -11.84 -12.78
CA GLU A 278 -1.65 -11.23 -12.01
C GLU A 278 -0.27 -11.76 -12.44
N LEU A 279 -0.15 -13.07 -12.69
CA LEU A 279 1.10 -13.68 -13.15
C LEU A 279 1.53 -13.17 -14.53
N VAL A 280 0.59 -13.03 -15.47
CA VAL A 280 0.86 -12.44 -16.80
C VAL A 280 1.31 -10.98 -16.66
N LEU A 281 0.63 -10.18 -15.84
CA LEU A 281 1.02 -8.79 -15.60
C LEU A 281 2.41 -8.68 -14.96
N TRP A 282 2.79 -9.61 -14.09
CA TRP A 282 4.13 -9.67 -13.53
C TRP A 282 5.19 -10.04 -14.58
N LYS A 283 4.89 -10.99 -15.47
CA LYS A 283 5.79 -11.33 -16.59
C LYS A 283 6.08 -10.11 -17.47
N ILE A 284 5.03 -9.38 -17.89
CA ILE A 284 5.17 -8.16 -18.68
C ILE A 284 5.98 -7.10 -17.92
N ALA A 285 5.71 -6.91 -16.62
CA ALA A 285 6.48 -5.96 -15.81
C ALA A 285 7.97 -6.36 -15.72
N HIS A 286 8.27 -7.66 -15.60
CA HIS A 286 9.64 -8.17 -15.64
C HIS A 286 10.33 -7.90 -16.97
N GLU A 287 9.65 -8.12 -18.10
CA GLU A 287 10.18 -7.84 -19.43
C GLU A 287 10.54 -6.36 -19.59
N VAL A 288 9.63 -5.45 -19.21
CA VAL A 288 9.87 -4.00 -19.26
C VAL A 288 11.09 -3.59 -18.43
N VAL A 289 11.17 -4.06 -17.18
CA VAL A 289 12.28 -3.67 -16.29
C VAL A 289 13.59 -4.29 -16.72
N SER A 290 13.58 -5.54 -17.23
CA SER A 290 14.78 -6.18 -17.78
C SER A 290 15.30 -5.40 -19.00
N LEU A 291 14.41 -4.96 -19.90
CA LEU A 291 14.80 -4.14 -21.06
C LEU A 291 15.43 -2.81 -20.62
N ALA A 292 14.85 -2.15 -19.61
CA ALA A 292 15.40 -0.91 -19.06
C ALA A 292 16.80 -1.12 -18.45
N LEU A 293 17.03 -2.24 -17.75
CA LEU A 293 18.33 -2.60 -17.18
C LEU A 293 19.37 -2.93 -18.25
N GLU A 294 19.00 -3.71 -19.25
CA GLU A 294 19.87 -4.07 -20.39
C GLU A 294 20.42 -2.82 -21.08
N HIS A 295 19.58 -1.79 -21.23
CA HIS A 295 19.98 -0.53 -21.87
C HIS A 295 20.47 0.54 -20.88
N GLY A 296 20.46 0.24 -19.57
CA GLY A 296 20.88 1.17 -18.51
C GLY A 296 20.01 2.44 -18.38
N VAL A 297 18.78 2.44 -18.89
CA VAL A 297 17.89 3.62 -18.99
C VAL A 297 16.85 3.71 -17.88
N ALA A 298 16.38 4.91 -17.57
CA ALA A 298 15.21 5.08 -16.70
C ALA A 298 13.91 4.61 -17.36
N VAL A 299 12.90 4.31 -16.57
CA VAL A 299 11.54 4.01 -17.04
C VAL A 299 10.67 5.26 -16.90
N ALA A 300 10.11 5.75 -18.01
CA ALA A 300 9.12 6.81 -17.97
C ALA A 300 7.70 6.26 -18.10
N THR A 301 6.83 6.73 -17.22
CA THR A 301 5.43 6.36 -17.19
C THR A 301 4.57 7.60 -17.07
N GLU A 302 3.36 7.56 -17.62
CA GLU A 302 2.42 8.64 -17.40
C GLU A 302 1.95 8.68 -15.95
N ARG A 303 1.83 9.89 -15.42
CA ARG A 303 1.22 10.14 -14.12
C ARG A 303 -0.28 10.02 -14.27
N LEU A 304 -0.80 8.83 -13.98
CA LEU A 304 -2.24 8.60 -13.96
C LEU A 304 -2.91 9.36 -12.81
N ARG A 305 -3.37 10.58 -13.08
CA ARG A 305 -4.40 11.23 -12.25
C ARG A 305 -5.73 10.56 -12.57
N TYR A 306 -6.23 9.76 -11.63
CA TYR A 306 -7.57 9.15 -11.64
C TYR A 306 -8.21 8.98 -13.03
N LEU A 307 -7.98 7.84 -13.68
CA LEU A 307 -8.81 7.45 -14.82
C LEU A 307 -10.25 7.25 -14.33
N ARG A 308 -11.12 8.25 -14.54
CA ARG A 308 -12.54 8.19 -14.17
C ARG A 308 -13.19 7.05 -14.94
N LYS A 309 -13.36 5.90 -14.29
CA LYS A 309 -14.03 4.75 -14.89
C LYS A 309 -15.51 5.07 -15.06
N SER A 310 -15.99 4.92 -16.29
CA SER A 310 -17.40 5.01 -16.63
C SER A 310 -18.23 3.95 -15.88
N ARG A 311 -19.45 4.31 -15.50
CA ARG A 311 -20.39 3.51 -14.71
C ARG A 311 -21.68 3.28 -15.50
N ARG A 312 -22.52 2.34 -15.07
CA ARG A 312 -23.85 2.19 -15.68
C ARG A 312 -24.70 3.40 -15.27
N GLY A 313 -25.26 4.11 -16.25
CA GLY A 313 -26.11 5.30 -16.03
C GLY A 313 -25.42 6.66 -16.23
N ASP A 314 -24.18 6.70 -16.73
CA ASP A 314 -23.44 7.95 -17.03
C ASP A 314 -23.42 8.32 -18.52
N GLY A 315 -24.30 7.72 -19.34
CA GLY A 315 -24.34 7.92 -20.79
C GLY A 315 -23.31 7.13 -21.61
N SER A 316 -22.34 6.45 -20.97
CA SER A 316 -21.34 5.65 -21.71
C SER A 316 -21.96 4.40 -22.38
N GLY A 317 -21.49 4.05 -23.58
CA GLY A 317 -21.87 2.81 -24.25
C GLY A 317 -21.33 1.56 -23.53
N ARG A 318 -22.04 0.43 -23.63
CA ARG A 318 -21.59 -0.86 -23.04
C ARG A 318 -20.20 -1.27 -23.58
N ALA A 319 -19.94 -1.06 -24.86
CA ALA A 319 -18.66 -1.36 -25.50
C ALA A 319 -17.52 -0.48 -24.97
N PHE A 320 -17.74 0.83 -24.87
CA PHE A 320 -16.78 1.77 -24.29
C PHE A 320 -16.43 1.42 -22.85
N ARG A 321 -17.44 1.11 -22.01
CA ARG A 321 -17.21 0.62 -20.64
C ARG A 321 -16.35 -0.63 -20.63
N ARG A 322 -16.62 -1.61 -21.50
CA ARG A 322 -15.81 -2.82 -21.58
C ARG A 322 -14.34 -2.51 -21.91
N LYS A 323 -14.08 -1.65 -22.91
CA LYS A 323 -12.72 -1.20 -23.26
C LYS A 323 -12.03 -0.48 -22.08
N GLN A 324 -12.72 0.42 -21.39
CA GLN A 324 -12.15 1.17 -20.27
C GLN A 324 -11.93 0.31 -19.00
N HIS A 325 -12.77 -0.70 -18.76
CA HIS A 325 -12.63 -1.60 -17.61
C HIS A 325 -11.67 -2.77 -17.86
N ARG A 326 -11.40 -3.09 -19.12
CA ARG A 326 -10.33 -4.01 -19.58
C ARG A 326 -8.94 -3.49 -19.25
N PHE A 327 -8.81 -2.16 -19.11
CA PHE A 327 -7.56 -1.45 -18.86
C PHE A 327 -6.92 -1.86 -17.51
N ALA A 328 -5.94 -2.76 -17.56
CA ALA A 328 -5.12 -3.14 -16.41
C ALA A 328 -3.92 -2.19 -16.18
N TYR A 329 -3.84 -1.07 -16.90
CA TYR A 329 -2.69 -0.16 -16.92
C TYR A 329 -2.23 0.29 -15.54
N ALA A 330 -3.14 0.76 -14.68
CA ALA A 330 -2.78 1.15 -13.30
C ALA A 330 -2.27 -0.02 -12.44
N SER A 331 -2.65 -1.27 -12.76
CA SER A 331 -2.09 -2.46 -12.10
C SER A 331 -0.70 -2.78 -12.63
N LEU A 332 -0.49 -2.65 -13.95
CA LEU A 332 0.79 -2.88 -14.62
C LEU A 332 1.84 -1.84 -14.19
N LEU A 333 1.52 -0.55 -14.27
CA LEU A 333 2.42 0.53 -13.86
C LEU A 333 2.89 0.38 -12.41
N ARG A 334 1.98 0.05 -11.48
CA ARG A 334 2.35 -0.20 -10.08
C ARG A 334 3.34 -1.37 -9.94
N LYS A 335 3.19 -2.43 -10.74
CA LYS A 335 4.13 -3.56 -10.76
C LYS A 335 5.48 -3.16 -11.33
N VAL A 336 5.48 -2.43 -12.45
CA VAL A 336 6.70 -1.90 -13.08
C VAL A 336 7.44 -0.99 -12.10
N HIS A 337 6.76 -0.02 -11.48
CA HIS A 337 7.34 0.87 -10.48
C HIS A 337 7.94 0.12 -9.29
N SER A 338 7.19 -0.87 -8.76
CA SER A 338 7.65 -1.69 -7.65
C SER A 338 8.89 -2.51 -8.01
N LEU A 339 8.90 -3.12 -9.20
CA LEU A 339 10.02 -3.93 -9.66
C LEU A 339 11.24 -3.08 -10.03
N ALA A 340 11.03 -1.93 -10.69
CA ALA A 340 12.06 -0.96 -11.01
C ALA A 340 12.78 -0.48 -9.75
N GLY A 341 12.03 -0.10 -8.71
CA GLY A 341 12.61 0.31 -7.43
C GLY A 341 13.43 -0.80 -6.75
N LYS A 342 13.00 -2.06 -6.86
CA LYS A 342 13.76 -3.21 -6.32
C LYS A 342 15.05 -3.51 -7.08
N ARG A 343 15.08 -3.23 -8.39
CA ARG A 343 16.25 -3.49 -9.25
C ARG A 343 17.11 -2.25 -9.51
N GLY A 344 16.87 -1.14 -8.83
CA GLY A 344 17.66 0.07 -9.00
C GLY A 344 17.42 0.80 -10.32
N VAL A 345 16.23 0.67 -10.92
CA VAL A 345 15.86 1.43 -12.12
C VAL A 345 15.09 2.68 -11.72
N GLN A 346 15.54 3.84 -12.18
CA GLN A 346 14.86 5.11 -11.93
C GLN A 346 13.51 5.15 -12.64
N VAL A 347 12.46 5.59 -11.95
CA VAL A 347 11.14 5.83 -12.53
C VAL A 347 10.89 7.33 -12.63
N VAL A 348 10.45 7.78 -13.82
CA VAL A 348 10.11 9.17 -14.11
C VAL A 348 8.63 9.25 -14.46
N GLU A 349 7.84 9.91 -13.62
CA GLU A 349 6.43 10.15 -13.90
C GLU A 349 6.23 11.45 -14.69
N VAL A 350 5.61 11.37 -15.86
CA VAL A 350 5.37 12.53 -16.75
C VAL A 350 3.89 12.90 -16.75
N ASN A 351 3.56 14.19 -16.81
CA ASN A 351 2.16 14.62 -16.91
C ASN A 351 1.61 14.36 -18.32
N PRO A 352 0.52 13.60 -18.50
CA PRO A 352 -0.01 13.25 -19.83
C PRO A 352 -0.38 14.47 -20.70
N LEU A 353 -0.73 15.62 -20.11
CA LEU A 353 -0.99 16.88 -20.84
C LEU A 353 0.22 17.44 -21.62
N LYS A 354 1.41 16.88 -21.42
CA LYS A 354 2.66 17.30 -22.07
C LYS A 354 3.24 16.22 -23.01
N CYS A 355 2.53 15.12 -23.24
CA CYS A 355 3.00 14.02 -24.09
C CYS A 355 2.80 14.27 -25.59
N CYS A 356 1.97 15.26 -25.99
CA CYS A 356 1.76 15.63 -27.39
C CYS A 356 2.73 16.75 -27.80
N PRO A 357 3.67 16.51 -28.73
CA PRO A 357 4.46 17.56 -29.34
C PRO A 357 3.69 18.13 -30.53
N GLU A 358 2.62 18.88 -30.29
CA GLU A 358 2.04 19.77 -31.30
C GLU A 358 1.06 20.73 -30.60
N PHE A 359 1.10 21.99 -31.02
CA PHE A 359 0.44 23.17 -30.45
C PHE A 359 1.17 23.80 -29.26
N GLY A 360 2.04 24.77 -29.59
CA GLY A 360 2.44 25.83 -28.66
C GLY A 360 1.21 26.56 -28.08
N PRO A 361 1.41 27.37 -27.03
CA PRO A 361 0.30 28.09 -26.41
C PRO A 361 -0.45 28.90 -27.48
N PRO A 362 -1.80 28.90 -27.48
CA PRO A 362 -2.56 29.70 -28.41
C PRO A 362 -2.15 31.17 -28.22
N GLN A 363 -1.67 31.80 -29.30
CA GLN A 363 -1.44 33.23 -29.32
C GLN A 363 -2.75 33.93 -28.95
N GLU A 364 -2.71 34.73 -27.89
CA GLU A 364 -3.78 35.66 -27.55
C GLU A 364 -3.98 36.59 -28.75
N ARG A 365 -5.10 36.41 -29.47
CA ARG A 365 -5.55 37.41 -30.43
C ARG A 365 -5.96 38.63 -29.63
N GLY A 366 -5.12 39.67 -29.74
CA GLY A 366 -5.38 40.98 -29.18
C GLY A 366 -6.75 41.50 -29.62
N GLN A 367 -7.54 41.91 -28.64
CA GLN A 367 -8.62 42.86 -28.87
C GLN A 367 -7.96 44.22 -29.08
N GLY A 368 -7.88 44.63 -30.34
CA GLY A 368 -7.56 46.00 -30.72
C GLY A 368 -8.85 46.75 -31.01
N VAL A 369 -9.03 47.83 -30.22
CA VAL A 369 -9.83 49.05 -30.42
C VAL A 369 -11.34 48.90 -30.56
#